data_AF-A0A834KXX6-F1
#
_entry.id   AF-A0A834KXX6-F1
#
_cell.length_a   1.000
_cell.length_b   1.000
_cell.length_c   1.000
_cell.angle_alpha   90.00
_cell.angle_beta   90.00
_cell.angle_gamma   90.00
#
_symmetry.space_group_name_H-M   'P 1'
#
loop_
_entity.id
_entity.type
_entity.pdbx_description
1 polymer ?
#
loop_
_entity_poly.entity_id
_entity_poly.type
_entity_poly.pdbx_seq_one_letter_code
_entity_poly.pdbx_strand_id
1 'polypeptide(L)' 'MLLGWVESPGYPSGYPPHATLNWSRCAPEGHILSLKLIHLDLEDSHDCENDALKVS' A
#
# COMPACT_ATOMS: atom_id res chain seq x y z
N MET A 1 19.24 -2.85 2.99
CA MET A 1 18.06 -3.34 3.75
C MET A 1 17.25 -4.23 2.84
N LEU A 2 16.90 -5.43 3.29
CA LEU A 2 16.06 -6.37 2.53
C LEU A 2 14.59 -6.35 2.99
N LEU A 3 14.28 -5.60 4.05
CA LEU A 3 12.97 -5.49 4.66
C LEU A 3 12.59 -4.02 4.79
N GLY A 4 11.29 -3.74 4.68
CA GLY A 4 10.72 -2.42 4.83
C GLY A 4 9.21 -2.49 5.01
N TRP A 5 8.64 -1.37 5.43
CA TRP A 5 7.20 -1.22 5.68
C TRP A 5 6.67 -0.06 4.85
N VAL A 6 5.43 -0.22 4.37
CA VAL A 6 4.65 0.84 3.74
C VAL A 6 3.32 0.87 4.47
N GLU A 7 2.91 2.07 4.88
CA GLU A 7 1.71 2.28 5.68
C GLU A 7 0.86 3.37 5.01
N SER A 8 -0.46 3.30 5.21
CA SER A 8 -1.34 4.39 4.82
C SER A 8 -1.04 5.63 5.65
N PRO A 9 -1.24 6.84 5.09
CA PRO A 9 -1.09 8.06 5.87
C PRO A 9 -1.99 8.00 7.10
N GLY A 10 -1.46 8.28 8.30
CA GLY A 10 -2.27 8.29 9.52
C GLY A 10 -2.55 6.92 10.14
N TYR A 11 -2.04 5.81 9.59
CA TYR A 11 -2.04 4.52 10.29
C TYR A 11 -1.41 4.68 11.70
N PRO A 12 -2.03 4.14 12.78
CA PRO A 12 -3.21 3.27 12.80
C PRO A 12 -4.57 3.98 12.95
N SER A 13 -4.61 5.31 12.98
CA SER A 13 -5.83 6.09 13.25
C SER A 13 -6.81 6.19 12.06
N GLY A 14 -6.36 5.83 10.86
CA GLY A 14 -7.12 5.94 9.61
C GLY A 14 -6.51 6.94 8.65
N TYR A 15 -6.87 6.82 7.36
CA TYR A 15 -6.34 7.66 6.29
C TYR A 15 -7.20 8.89 6.04
N PRO A 16 -6.61 10.04 5.63
CA PRO A 16 -7.38 11.22 5.27
C PRO A 16 -8.06 11.04 3.90
N PRO A 17 -9.21 11.70 3.68
CA PRO A 17 -9.87 11.66 2.38
C PRO A 17 -9.01 12.35 1.29
N HIS A 18 -9.24 11.97 0.04
CA HIS A 18 -8.54 12.52 -1.13
C HIS A 18 -7.00 12.37 -1.11
N ALA A 19 -6.49 11.33 -0.43
CA ALA A 19 -5.08 11.04 -0.38
C ALA A 19 -4.65 10.09 -1.49
N THR A 20 -3.60 10.45 -2.23
CA THR A 20 -2.94 9.54 -3.18
C THR A 20 -1.47 9.39 -2.80
N LEU A 21 -1.04 8.15 -2.57
CA LEU A 21 0.34 7.80 -2.27
C LEU A 21 0.86 6.79 -3.29
N ASN A 22 1.95 7.13 -3.97
CA ASN A 22 2.64 6.22 -4.87
C ASN A 22 4.01 5.87 -4.29
N TRP A 23 4.31 4.58 -4.18
CA TRP A 23 5.59 4.10 -3.70
C TRP A 23 6.24 3.20 -4.75
N SER A 24 7.50 3.48 -5.07
CA SER A 24 8.30 2.68 -5.99
C SER A 24 9.62 2.26 -5.36
N ARG A 25 9.93 0.96 -5.48
CA ARG A 25 11.22 0.37 -5.15
C ARG A 25 11.52 -0.77 -6.12
N CYS A 26 12.81 -1.01 -6.31
CA CYS A 26 13.32 -2.14 -7.04
C CYS A 26 14.02 -3.10 -6.08
N ALA A 27 13.85 -4.41 -6.29
CA ALA A 27 14.74 -5.38 -5.68
C ALA A 27 16.16 -5.18 -6.25
N PRO A 28 17.21 -5.41 -5.43
CA PRO A 28 18.56 -5.61 -5.95
C PRO A 28 18.61 -6.75 -6.96
N GLU A 29 19.65 -6.78 -7.78
CA GLU A 29 19.88 -7.87 -8.74
C GLU A 29 19.89 -9.23 -8.02
N GLY A 30 19.30 -10.25 -8.66
CA GLY A 30 19.17 -11.60 -8.11
C GLY A 30 18.11 -11.76 -7.00
N HIS A 31 17.33 -10.73 -6.70
CA HIS A 31 16.29 -10.76 -5.67
C HIS A 31 14.89 -10.48 -6.25
N ILE A 32 13.84 -10.87 -5.52
CA ILE A 32 12.44 -10.62 -5.84
C ILE A 32 11.82 -9.80 -4.69
N LEU A 33 10.95 -8.85 -5.03
CA LEU A 33 10.13 -8.17 -4.04
C LEU A 33 8.93 -9.06 -3.65
N SER A 34 8.82 -9.37 -2.36
CA SER A 34 7.64 -10.02 -1.78
C SER A 34 6.89 -9.01 -0.93
N LEU A 35 5.60 -8.85 -1.20
CA LEU A 35 4.71 -7.95 -0.46
C LEU A 35 3.75 -8.78 0.38
N LYS A 36 3.58 -8.40 1.64
CA LYS A 36 2.60 -9.00 2.55
C LYS A 36 1.74 -7.90 3.16
N LEU A 37 0.43 -7.99 2.94
CA LEU A 37 -0.54 -7.14 3.62
C LEU A 37 -0.75 -7.68 5.04
N ILE A 38 -0.40 -6.87 6.03
CA ILE A 38 -0.58 -7.21 7.45
C ILE A 38 -1.85 -6.60 8.04
N HIS A 39 -2.34 -5.52 7.43
CA HIS A 39 -3.55 -4.80 7.78
C HIS A 39 -4.13 -4.20 6.50
N LEU A 40 -5.43 -4.35 6.28
CA LEU A 40 -6.14 -3.75 5.17
C LEU A 40 -7.54 -3.36 5.66
N ASP A 41 -7.82 -2.07 5.63
CA ASP A 41 -9.10 -1.48 5.98
C ASP A 41 -9.28 -0.26 5.07
N LEU A 42 -10.18 -0.39 4.09
CA LEU A 42 -10.47 0.59 3.04
C LEU A 42 -11.99 0.66 2.84
N GLU A 43 -12.47 1.77 2.29
CA GLU A 43 -13.87 1.91 1.90
C GLU A 43 -14.29 0.84 0.87
N ASP A 44 -15.35 0.09 1.19
CA ASP A 44 -15.93 -0.90 0.28
C ASP A 44 -16.78 -0.19 -0.80
N SER A 45 -16.47 -0.45 -2.06
CA SER A 45 -17.13 0.16 -3.22
C SER A 45 -17.07 -0.77 -4.43
N HIS A 46 -18.01 -0.61 -5.37
CA HIS A 46 -18.05 -1.44 -6.58
C HIS A 46 -16.76 -1.24 -7.38
N ASP A 47 -16.08 -2.34 -7.73
CA ASP A 47 -14.78 -2.32 -8.43
C ASP A 47 -13.70 -1.43 -7.77
N CYS A 48 -13.80 -1.17 -6.46
CA CYS A 48 -12.92 -0.28 -5.71
C CYS A 48 -12.85 1.16 -6.28
N GLU A 49 -13.97 1.69 -6.78
CA GLU A 49 -14.01 2.99 -7.45
C GLU A 49 -13.75 4.19 -6.53
N ASN A 50 -14.03 4.07 -5.23
CA ASN A 50 -13.80 5.14 -4.25
C ASN A 50 -12.34 5.11 -3.74
N ASP A 51 -11.98 4.05 -3.02
CA ASP A 51 -10.65 3.86 -2.43
C ASP A 51 -10.03 2.52 -2.88
N ALA A 52 -8.73 2.53 -3.18
CA ALA A 52 -8.05 1.31 -3.62
C ALA A 52 -6.57 1.25 -3.21
N LEU A 53 -6.11 0.04 -2.92
CA LEU A 53 -4.70 -0.32 -2.99
C LEU A 53 -4.42 -0.97 -4.35
N LYS A 54 -3.51 -0.38 -5.13
CA LYS A 54 -3.09 -0.93 -6.43
C LYS A 54 -1.64 -1.40 -6.38
N VAL A 55 -1.40 -2.63 -6.85
CA VAL A 55 -0.07 -3.19 -7.08
C VAL A 55 0.13 -3.34 -8.59
N SER A 56 1.22 -2.78 -9.13
CA SER A 56 1.53 -2.74 -10.56
C SER A 56 2.98 -3.06 -10.84
#